data_AF-A0A1Q9PAC5-F1
#
_entry.id   AF-A0A1Q9PAC5-F1
#
_cell.length_a   1.000
_cell.length_b   1.000
_cell.length_c   1.000
_cell.angle_alpha   90.00
_cell.angle_beta   90.00
_cell.angle_gamma   90.00
#
_symmetry.space_group_name_H-M   'P 1'
#
loop_
_entity.id
_entity.type
_entity.pdbx_description
1 polymer ?
#
loop_
_entity_poly.entity_id
_entity_poly.type
_entity_poly.pdbx_seq_one_letter_code
_entity_poly.pdbx_strand_id
1 'polypeptide(L)'
;MLHNIWIAKDTGECLFHRKYGSIDHDENLITSFLSAIEIFAQNVDEGCDFLQTTRYKFVYTTSDTTVTVACIDNTDDDCTIRDELEKIQAEFHKRFASELIEWRGRVEHFGKMSGYVDARLEKYSSPVANLTSSKLELNPQIISRDIGKKFSSQQQKVISLLKYKGSATLGDIVKLMKLNEDDAQQATNDLLYKNIIRQVPIA
;
A
#
# COMPACT_ATOMS: atom_id res chain seq x y z
N MET A 1 2.60 5.80 1.05
CA MET A 1 1.40 5.12 1.53
C MET A 1 1.60 3.61 1.46
N LEU A 2 0.99 2.85 2.37
CA LEU A 2 0.91 1.39 2.29
C LEU A 2 -0.19 0.95 1.32
N HIS A 3 0.16 0.05 0.40
CA HIS A 3 -0.76 -0.47 -0.61
C HIS A 3 -1.21 -1.89 -0.33
N ASN A 4 -0.27 -2.78 -0.01
CA ASN A 4 -0.56 -4.20 0.20
C ASN A 4 0.44 -4.77 1.20
N ILE A 5 0.02 -5.82 1.91
CA ILE A 5 0.91 -6.69 2.68
C ILE A 5 0.57 -8.14 2.36
N TRP A 6 1.61 -8.94 2.15
CA TRP A 6 1.53 -10.37 1.95
C TRP A 6 2.36 -11.10 2.99
N ILE A 7 1.86 -12.24 3.44
CA ILE A 7 2.64 -13.26 4.12
C ILE A 7 2.57 -14.48 3.22
N ALA A 8 3.72 -14.87 2.70
CA ALA A 8 3.88 -16.03 1.84
C ALA A 8 4.69 -17.10 2.56
N LYS A 9 4.47 -18.35 2.18
CA LYS A 9 5.40 -19.42 2.50
C LYS A 9 6.69 -19.21 1.69
N ASP A 10 7.81 -19.70 2.20
CA ASP A 10 9.10 -19.71 1.47
C ASP A 10 8.99 -20.28 0.05
N THR A 11 8.09 -21.25 -0.15
CA THR A 11 7.79 -21.88 -1.45
C THR A 11 6.89 -21.05 -2.39
N GLY A 12 6.43 -19.87 -1.97
CA GLY A 12 5.71 -18.91 -2.81
C GLY A 12 4.18 -18.88 -2.64
N GLU A 13 3.59 -19.82 -1.89
CA GLU A 13 2.14 -19.84 -1.66
C GLU A 13 1.72 -18.66 -0.77
N CYS A 14 0.67 -17.95 -1.19
CA CYS A 14 0.09 -16.87 -0.40
C CYS A 14 -0.64 -17.47 0.81
N LEU A 15 -0.19 -17.14 2.04
CA LEU A 15 -0.84 -17.55 3.28
C LEU A 15 -1.83 -16.48 3.75
N PHE A 16 -1.46 -15.20 3.60
CA PHE A 16 -2.29 -14.07 3.99
C PHE A 16 -2.02 -12.89 3.07
N HIS A 17 -3.08 -12.18 2.71
CA HIS A 17 -3.02 -10.93 1.97
C HIS A 17 -3.96 -9.91 2.59
N ARG A 18 -3.49 -8.66 2.69
CA ARG A 18 -4.33 -7.52 3.05
C ARG A 18 -4.02 -6.34 2.14
N LYS A 19 -5.07 -5.86 1.46
CA LYS A 19 -5.06 -4.72 0.55
C LYS A 19 -5.51 -3.44 1.26
N TYR A 20 -4.73 -2.37 1.08
CA TYR A 20 -4.97 -1.04 1.62
C TYR A 20 -5.03 0.04 0.53
N GLY A 21 -4.37 -0.19 -0.61
CA GLY A 21 -4.29 0.72 -1.73
C GLY A 21 -5.10 0.26 -2.93
N SER A 22 -4.93 0.96 -4.05
CA SER A 22 -5.62 0.67 -5.31
C SER A 22 -4.91 -0.38 -6.17
N ILE A 23 -3.67 -0.75 -5.83
CA ILE A 23 -2.88 -1.71 -6.59
C ILE A 23 -3.54 -3.09 -6.54
N ASP A 24 -3.94 -3.61 -7.71
CA ASP A 24 -4.62 -4.90 -7.86
C ASP A 24 -3.78 -5.87 -8.68
N HIS A 25 -3.46 -7.03 -8.09
CA HIS A 25 -2.61 -8.06 -8.67
C HIS A 25 -3.10 -9.45 -8.25
N ASP A 26 -2.78 -10.47 -9.04
CA ASP A 26 -2.98 -11.86 -8.64
C ASP A 26 -2.06 -12.18 -7.45
N GLU A 27 -2.67 -12.55 -6.33
CA GLU A 27 -2.00 -12.78 -5.05
C GLU A 27 -0.98 -13.92 -5.13
N ASN A 28 -1.31 -15.01 -5.83
CA ASN A 28 -0.42 -16.16 -5.94
C ASN A 28 0.76 -15.87 -6.86
N LEU A 29 0.52 -15.14 -7.96
CA LEU A 29 1.59 -14.72 -8.86
C LEU A 29 2.58 -13.81 -8.14
N ILE A 30 2.09 -12.82 -7.39
CA ILE A 30 2.97 -11.86 -6.72
C ILE A 30 3.73 -12.51 -5.56
N THR A 31 3.10 -13.36 -4.74
CA THR A 31 3.82 -14.05 -3.65
C THR A 31 4.84 -15.04 -4.17
N SER A 32 4.55 -15.75 -5.27
CA SER A 32 5.51 -16.65 -5.92
C SER A 32 6.75 -15.90 -6.41
N PHE A 33 6.53 -14.74 -7.04
CA PHE A 33 7.62 -13.90 -7.55
C PHE A 33 8.47 -13.29 -6.42
N LEU A 34 7.84 -12.71 -5.40
CA LEU A 34 8.53 -12.09 -4.27
C LEU A 34 9.33 -13.14 -3.47
N SER A 35 8.78 -14.34 -3.28
CA SER A 35 9.50 -15.43 -2.59
C SER A 35 10.68 -15.93 -3.43
N ALA A 36 10.54 -16.00 -4.76
CA ALA A 36 11.66 -16.36 -5.63
C ALA A 36 12.79 -15.32 -5.59
N ILE A 37 12.47 -14.02 -5.47
CA ILE A 37 13.46 -12.96 -5.28
C ILE A 37 14.19 -13.14 -3.95
N GLU A 38 13.46 -13.43 -2.88
CA GLU A 38 14.08 -13.68 -1.57
C GLU A 38 15.02 -14.89 -1.62
N ILE A 39 14.56 -16.02 -2.17
CA ILE A 39 15.39 -17.22 -2.33
C ILE A 39 16.65 -16.89 -3.14
N PHE A 40 16.50 -16.15 -4.24
CA PHE A 40 17.64 -15.70 -5.03
C PHE A 40 18.60 -14.86 -4.19
N ALA A 41 18.10 -13.89 -3.44
CA ALA A 41 18.90 -13.01 -2.61
C ALA A 41 19.65 -13.78 -1.51
N GLN A 42 19.01 -14.74 -0.85
CA GLN A 42 19.64 -15.63 0.15
C GLN A 42 20.75 -16.53 -0.43
N ASN A 43 20.71 -16.83 -1.74
CA ASN A 43 21.78 -17.57 -2.40
C ASN A 43 22.98 -16.69 -2.76
N VAL A 44 22.81 -15.36 -2.75
CA VAL A 44 23.85 -14.38 -3.08
C VAL A 44 24.42 -13.72 -1.83
N ASP A 45 23.58 -13.48 -0.81
CA ASP A 45 23.88 -12.77 0.43
C ASP A 45 22.90 -13.21 1.55
N GLU A 46 22.68 -12.39 2.58
CA GLU A 46 21.80 -12.69 3.72
C GLU A 46 20.28 -12.64 3.41
N GLY A 47 19.87 -12.02 2.31
CA GLY A 47 18.45 -11.92 1.91
C GLY A 47 18.12 -10.63 1.17
N CYS A 48 16.84 -10.41 0.87
CA CYS A 48 16.37 -9.17 0.25
C CYS A 48 15.88 -8.21 1.34
N ASP A 49 16.46 -7.00 1.41
CA ASP A 49 15.95 -5.94 2.27
C ASP A 49 14.72 -5.26 1.67
N PHE A 50 14.86 -4.85 0.41
CA PHE A 50 13.76 -4.27 -0.36
C PHE A 50 13.97 -4.49 -1.86
N LEU A 51 12.84 -4.59 -2.57
CA LEU A 51 12.80 -4.50 -4.03
C LEU A 51 12.17 -3.16 -4.41
N GLN A 52 12.84 -2.36 -5.23
CA GLN A 52 12.36 -1.04 -5.60
C GLN A 52 12.03 -0.96 -7.09
N THR A 53 10.85 -0.42 -7.39
CA THR A 53 10.43 0.02 -8.72
C THR A 53 10.42 1.56 -8.76
N THR A 54 10.08 2.14 -9.91
CA THR A 54 9.98 3.61 -10.03
C THR A 54 9.00 4.22 -9.02
N ARG A 55 7.88 3.55 -8.74
CA ARG A 55 6.79 4.09 -7.91
C ARG A 55 6.68 3.44 -6.53
N TYR A 56 7.09 2.19 -6.42
CA TYR A 56 6.84 1.38 -5.23
C TYR A 56 8.12 0.75 -4.70
N LYS A 57 8.15 0.56 -3.39
CA LYS A 57 9.15 -0.21 -2.67
C LYS A 57 8.45 -1.38 -1.99
N PHE A 58 8.99 -2.58 -2.18
CA PHE A 58 8.55 -3.80 -1.54
C PHE A 58 9.53 -4.07 -0.39
N VAL A 59 9.09 -3.90 0.84
CA VAL A 59 9.91 -4.06 2.05
C VAL A 59 9.74 -5.48 2.55
N TYR A 60 10.85 -6.18 2.77
CA TYR A 60 10.86 -7.59 3.13
C TYR A 60 11.16 -7.79 4.62
N THR A 61 10.65 -8.88 5.16
CA THR A 61 10.97 -9.41 6.47
C THR A 61 10.77 -10.91 6.43
N THR A 62 11.80 -11.68 6.75
CA THR A 62 11.85 -13.12 6.49
C THR A 62 12.10 -13.92 7.77
N SER A 63 11.61 -15.15 7.73
CA SER A 63 11.76 -16.17 8.76
C SER A 63 12.03 -17.50 8.07
N ASP A 64 12.43 -18.52 8.82
CA ASP A 64 12.78 -19.84 8.28
C ASP A 64 11.74 -20.45 7.33
N THR A 65 10.46 -20.14 7.50
CA THR A 65 9.37 -20.76 6.72
C THR A 65 8.45 -19.77 6.02
N THR A 66 8.62 -18.46 6.24
CA THR A 66 7.71 -17.45 5.67
C THR A 66 8.42 -16.17 5.27
N VAL A 67 7.96 -15.57 4.18
CA VAL A 67 8.38 -14.28 3.65
C VAL A 67 7.22 -13.30 3.82
N THR A 68 7.43 -12.24 4.59
CA THR A 68 6.47 -11.15 4.76
C THR A 68 6.92 -9.95 3.94
N VAL A 69 6.04 -9.41 3.11
CA VAL A 69 6.36 -8.29 2.22
C VAL A 69 5.27 -7.24 2.28
N ALA A 70 5.65 -5.97 2.44
CA ALA A 70 4.75 -4.84 2.24
C ALA A 70 5.12 -4.03 1.00
N CYS A 71 4.11 -3.64 0.22
CA CYS A 71 4.24 -2.68 -0.86
C CYS A 71 3.88 -1.28 -0.37
N ILE A 72 4.85 -0.37 -0.43
CA ILE A 72 4.69 1.03 -0.06
C ILE A 72 5.12 1.93 -1.22
N ASP A 73 4.71 3.20 -1.19
CA ASP A 73 5.27 4.20 -2.12
C ASP A 73 6.77 4.34 -1.92
N ASN A 74 7.51 4.55 -3.01
CA ASN A 74 8.96 4.69 -2.97
C ASN A 74 9.45 5.91 -2.15
N THR A 75 8.58 6.90 -1.93
CA THR A 75 8.91 8.09 -1.12
C THR A 75 8.72 7.90 0.37
N ASP A 76 8.13 6.79 0.79
CA ASP A 76 7.85 6.52 2.19
C ASP A 76 9.03 5.87 2.90
N ASP A 77 9.15 6.16 4.20
CA ASP A 77 10.15 5.58 5.08
C ASP A 77 9.89 4.10 5.30
N ASP A 78 10.86 3.26 4.95
CA ASP A 78 10.76 1.81 5.06
C ASP A 78 11.19 1.28 6.43
N CYS A 79 11.97 2.03 7.21
CA CYS A 79 12.43 1.61 8.54
C CYS A 79 11.24 1.34 9.47
N THR A 80 10.32 2.30 9.57
CA THR A 80 9.15 2.16 10.44
C THR A 80 8.17 1.09 9.98
N ILE A 81 8.10 0.82 8.67
CA ILE A 81 7.28 -0.26 8.12
C ILE A 81 7.90 -1.62 8.46
N ARG A 82 9.21 -1.77 8.28
CA ARG A 82 9.95 -2.99 8.61
C ARG A 82 9.76 -3.39 10.06
N ASP A 83 9.89 -2.44 11.00
CA ASP A 83 9.65 -2.70 12.43
C ASP A 83 8.23 -3.27 12.68
N GLU A 84 7.22 -2.83 11.94
CA GLU A 84 5.87 -3.40 12.06
C GLU A 84 5.75 -4.76 11.36
N LEU A 85 6.45 -5.00 10.25
CA LEU A 85 6.50 -6.31 9.58
C LEU A 85 7.12 -7.38 10.47
N GLU A 86 8.22 -7.07 11.17
CA GLU A 86 8.85 -7.99 12.13
C GLU A 86 7.88 -8.39 13.25
N LYS A 87 7.12 -7.42 13.78
CA LYS A 87 6.10 -7.67 14.82
C LYS A 87 4.90 -8.44 14.29
N ILE A 88 4.56 -8.27 13.00
CA ILE A 88 3.51 -9.04 12.32
C ILE A 88 3.97 -10.48 12.10
N GLN A 89 5.19 -10.67 11.60
CA GLN A 89 5.75 -11.99 11.35
C GLN A 89 5.93 -12.77 12.66
N ALA A 90 6.46 -12.14 13.71
CA ALA A 90 6.60 -12.78 15.02
C ALA A 90 5.24 -13.25 15.58
N GLU A 91 4.20 -12.42 15.44
CA GLU A 91 2.85 -12.80 15.87
C GLU A 91 2.24 -13.89 14.97
N PHE A 92 2.49 -13.85 13.66
CA PHE A 92 2.07 -14.88 12.72
C PHE A 92 2.68 -16.24 13.12
N HIS A 93 3.99 -16.27 13.34
CA HIS A 93 4.70 -17.48 13.73
C HIS A 93 4.21 -18.00 15.08
N LYS A 94 4.03 -17.12 16.07
CA LYS A 94 3.49 -17.48 17.38
C LYS A 94 2.11 -18.15 17.30
N ARG A 95 1.25 -17.70 16.38
CA ARG A 95 -0.10 -18.24 16.23
C ARG A 95 -0.16 -19.52 15.39
N PHE A 96 0.69 -19.64 14.36
CA PHE A 96 0.49 -20.63 13.31
C PHE A 96 1.70 -21.51 12.99
N ALA A 97 2.85 -21.36 13.67
CA ALA A 97 4.06 -22.14 13.39
C ALA A 97 3.80 -23.66 13.36
N SER A 98 3.06 -24.18 14.34
CA SER A 98 2.69 -25.60 14.40
C SER A 98 1.79 -26.04 13.23
N GLU A 99 0.91 -25.16 12.76
CA GLU A 99 -0.02 -25.44 11.68
C GLU A 99 0.69 -25.45 10.32
N LEU A 100 1.75 -24.64 10.16
CA LEU A 100 2.55 -24.56 8.94
C LEU A 100 3.30 -25.85 8.62
N ILE A 101 3.69 -26.63 9.64
CA ILE A 101 4.43 -27.89 9.45
C ILE A 101 3.60 -28.92 8.67
N GLU A 102 2.30 -29.01 8.96
CA GLU A 102 1.39 -29.97 8.32
C GLU A 102 0.45 -29.30 7.31
N TRP A 103 0.73 -28.05 6.94
CA TRP A 103 -0.17 -27.27 6.11
C TRP A 103 -0.29 -27.85 4.70
N ARG A 104 -1.54 -28.07 4.24
CA ARG A 104 -1.86 -28.66 2.92
C ARG A 104 -2.71 -27.73 2.04
N GLY A 105 -2.54 -26.42 2.15
CA GLY A 105 -3.17 -25.46 1.23
C GLY A 105 -4.43 -24.74 1.73
N ARG A 106 -4.84 -24.89 3.00
CA ARG A 106 -6.00 -24.15 3.54
C ARG A 106 -5.57 -22.79 4.11
N VAL A 107 -5.85 -21.70 3.41
CA VAL A 107 -5.42 -20.34 3.80
C VAL A 107 -6.41 -19.58 4.68
N GLU A 108 -7.68 -20.00 4.71
CA GLU A 108 -8.78 -19.29 5.39
C GLU A 108 -8.49 -19.01 6.87
N HIS A 109 -7.77 -19.92 7.54
CA HIS A 109 -7.46 -19.81 8.95
C HIS A 109 -6.54 -18.62 9.26
N PHE A 110 -5.63 -18.29 8.34
CA PHE A 110 -4.69 -17.17 8.48
C PHE A 110 -5.39 -15.80 8.43
N GLY A 111 -6.62 -15.74 7.90
CA GLY A 111 -7.47 -14.54 7.93
C GLY A 111 -7.72 -13.99 9.33
N LYS A 112 -7.54 -14.79 10.39
CA LYS A 112 -7.60 -14.32 11.79
C LYS A 112 -6.54 -13.27 12.14
N MET A 113 -5.55 -13.06 11.26
CA MET A 113 -4.55 -12.00 11.40
C MET A 113 -5.08 -10.61 11.06
N SER A 114 -6.17 -10.49 10.27
CA SER A 114 -6.58 -9.20 9.70
C SER A 114 -6.72 -8.11 10.76
N GLY A 115 -7.41 -8.37 11.89
CA GLY A 115 -7.58 -7.36 12.93
C GLY A 115 -6.28 -6.92 13.60
N TYR A 116 -5.29 -7.82 13.74
CA TYR A 116 -3.98 -7.48 14.30
C TYR A 116 -3.14 -6.68 13.30
N VAL A 117 -3.14 -7.10 12.03
CA VAL A 117 -2.41 -6.43 10.95
C VAL A 117 -2.99 -5.04 10.69
N ASP A 118 -4.31 -4.90 10.66
CA ASP A 118 -4.99 -3.62 10.48
C ASP A 118 -4.61 -2.66 11.62
N ALA A 119 -4.71 -3.08 12.88
CA ALA A 119 -4.38 -2.22 14.03
C ALA A 119 -2.92 -1.71 14.03
N ARG A 120 -2.00 -2.45 13.41
CA ARG A 120 -0.59 -2.10 13.28
C ARG A 120 -0.34 -1.11 12.13
N LEU A 121 -1.03 -1.34 11.02
CA LEU A 121 -0.72 -0.73 9.74
C LEU A 121 -1.68 0.37 9.30
N GLU A 122 -2.82 0.54 9.99
CA GLU A 122 -3.86 1.51 9.65
C GLU A 122 -3.31 2.92 9.45
N LYS A 123 -2.36 3.34 10.31
CA LYS A 123 -1.73 4.67 10.24
C LYS A 123 -0.89 4.92 8.97
N TYR A 124 -0.46 3.86 8.28
CA TYR A 124 0.29 3.93 7.02
C TYR A 124 -0.60 3.74 5.79
N SER A 125 -1.81 3.22 6.00
CA SER A 125 -2.83 3.14 4.98
C SER A 125 -3.61 4.46 4.89
N SER A 126 -4.00 4.84 3.68
CA SER A 126 -5.23 5.61 3.54
C SER A 126 -6.36 4.60 3.42
N PRO A 127 -7.55 4.85 4.01
CA PRO A 127 -8.75 4.23 3.49
C PRO A 127 -8.75 4.50 1.99
N VAL A 128 -8.89 3.47 1.14
CA VAL A 128 -9.22 3.68 -0.27
C VAL A 128 -10.50 4.49 -0.25
N ALA A 129 -10.34 5.79 -0.44
CA ALA A 129 -11.43 6.72 -0.27
C ALA A 129 -12.42 6.34 -1.36
N ASN A 130 -13.67 6.02 -1.01
CA ASN A 130 -14.65 5.67 -2.02
C ASN A 130 -15.02 6.94 -2.80
N LEU A 131 -14.17 7.28 -3.77
CA LEU A 131 -14.20 8.55 -4.51
C LEU A 131 -15.43 8.66 -5.41
N THR A 132 -16.13 7.56 -5.66
CA THR A 132 -17.31 7.51 -6.53
C THR A 132 -18.49 8.33 -5.98
N SER A 133 -18.58 8.51 -4.66
CA SER A 133 -19.70 9.17 -3.97
C SER A 133 -19.32 10.48 -3.28
N SER A 134 -18.12 10.99 -3.52
CA SER A 134 -17.60 12.18 -2.84
C SER A 134 -17.03 13.20 -3.83
N LYS A 135 -17.16 14.48 -3.51
CA LYS A 135 -16.33 15.55 -4.09
C LYS A 135 -15.05 15.68 -3.27
N LEU A 136 -14.03 16.23 -3.91
CA LEU A 136 -12.73 16.51 -3.31
C LEU A 136 -12.56 18.02 -3.24
N GLU A 137 -12.00 18.50 -2.14
CA GLU A 137 -11.68 19.91 -1.89
C GLU A 137 -10.28 20.05 -1.32
N LEU A 138 -9.63 21.19 -1.55
CA LEU A 138 -8.39 21.51 -0.85
C LEU A 138 -8.65 21.77 0.63
N ASN A 139 -7.75 21.29 1.48
CA ASN A 139 -7.82 21.65 2.89
C ASN A 139 -7.55 23.15 3.06
N PRO A 140 -8.40 23.89 3.82
CA PRO A 140 -8.32 25.36 3.93
C PRO A 140 -6.95 25.87 4.41
N GLN A 141 -6.28 25.07 5.26
CA GLN A 141 -4.97 25.40 5.84
C GLN A 141 -3.82 25.40 4.83
N ILE A 142 -4.06 24.89 3.62
CA ILE A 142 -3.03 24.67 2.60
C ILE A 142 -3.14 25.70 1.47
N ILE A 143 -4.27 26.42 1.38
CA ILE A 143 -4.54 27.44 0.36
C ILE A 143 -3.51 28.59 0.42
N SER A 144 -2.88 28.83 1.57
CA SER A 144 -1.95 29.95 1.81
C SER A 144 -0.45 29.60 1.72
N ARG A 145 -0.05 28.33 1.56
CA ARG A 145 1.36 27.94 1.51
C ARG A 145 1.79 27.63 0.08
N ASP A 146 2.94 28.16 -0.31
CA ASP A 146 3.54 27.92 -1.62
C ASP A 146 4.11 26.49 -1.68
N ILE A 147 3.36 25.56 -2.28
CA ILE A 147 3.69 24.12 -2.26
C ILE A 147 4.42 23.66 -3.53
N GLY A 148 4.86 24.59 -4.37
CA GLY A 148 5.29 24.38 -5.76
C GLY A 148 6.50 23.46 -5.99
N LYS A 149 7.06 22.81 -4.97
CA LYS A 149 8.24 21.93 -5.11
C LYS A 149 8.13 20.53 -4.49
N LYS A 150 6.97 20.13 -3.92
CA LYS A 150 6.84 18.83 -3.21
C LYS A 150 5.92 17.79 -3.86
N PHE A 151 5.31 18.08 -5.00
CA PHE A 151 4.28 17.21 -5.60
C PHE A 151 4.61 16.79 -7.03
N SER A 152 4.18 15.59 -7.39
CA SER A 152 4.29 15.04 -8.74
C SER A 152 3.47 15.87 -9.75
N SER A 153 3.75 15.70 -11.05
CA SER A 153 3.00 16.39 -12.11
C SER A 153 1.50 16.08 -12.03
N GLN A 154 1.13 14.82 -11.75
CA GLN A 154 -0.26 14.40 -11.59
C GLN A 154 -0.91 15.06 -10.37
N GLN A 155 -0.24 15.06 -9.22
CA GLN A 155 -0.74 15.71 -7.99
C GLN A 155 -0.92 17.23 -8.19
N GLN A 156 0.03 17.90 -8.87
CA GLN A 156 -0.08 19.32 -9.20
C GLN A 156 -1.29 19.61 -10.09
N LYS A 157 -1.60 18.72 -11.04
CA LYS A 157 -2.81 18.83 -11.87
C LYS A 157 -4.08 18.76 -11.03
N VAL A 158 -4.17 17.78 -10.11
CA VAL A 158 -5.32 17.66 -9.19
C VAL A 158 -5.47 18.93 -8.33
N ILE A 159 -4.39 19.37 -7.69
CA ILE A 159 -4.38 20.59 -6.86
C ILE A 159 -4.83 21.81 -7.68
N SER A 160 -4.33 21.96 -8.90
CA SER A 160 -4.66 23.11 -9.77
C SER A 160 -6.14 23.13 -10.13
N LEU A 161 -6.73 21.98 -10.43
CA LEU A 161 -8.17 21.88 -10.70
C LEU A 161 -8.98 22.27 -9.45
N LEU A 162 -8.59 21.78 -8.27
CA LEU A 162 -9.30 22.08 -7.03
C LEU A 162 -9.14 23.54 -6.61
N LYS A 163 -7.99 24.18 -6.87
CA LYS A 163 -7.80 25.63 -6.68
C LYS A 163 -8.75 26.44 -7.57
N TYR A 164 -9.00 25.97 -8.79
CA TYR A 164 -9.84 26.67 -9.76
C TYR A 164 -11.35 26.45 -9.52
N LYS A 165 -11.77 25.20 -9.34
CA LYS A 165 -13.19 24.80 -9.25
C LYS A 165 -13.73 24.82 -7.81
N GLY A 166 -12.86 24.89 -6.81
CA GLY A 166 -13.18 24.73 -5.40
C GLY A 166 -13.35 23.26 -5.02
N SER A 167 -14.24 22.54 -5.73
CA SER A 167 -14.45 21.10 -5.55
C SER A 167 -14.57 20.35 -6.88
N ALA A 168 -14.18 19.07 -6.90
CA ALA A 168 -14.26 18.21 -8.09
C ALA A 168 -14.47 16.73 -7.72
N THR A 169 -15.15 15.96 -8.57
CA THR A 169 -15.19 14.49 -8.45
C THR A 169 -13.95 13.86 -9.08
N LEU A 170 -13.69 12.56 -8.83
CA LEU A 170 -12.63 11.85 -9.55
C LEU A 170 -12.85 11.87 -11.07
N GLY A 171 -14.10 11.71 -11.52
CA GLY A 171 -14.45 11.80 -12.94
C GLY A 171 -14.15 13.17 -13.56
N ASP A 172 -14.35 14.25 -12.80
CA ASP A 172 -13.94 15.59 -13.23
C ASP A 172 -12.42 15.68 -13.39
N ILE A 173 -11.65 15.12 -12.45
CA ILE A 173 -10.18 15.12 -12.49
C ILE A 173 -9.67 14.37 -13.72
N VAL A 174 -10.17 13.15 -13.95
CA VAL A 174 -9.82 12.33 -15.12
C VAL A 174 -10.10 13.10 -16.41
N LYS A 175 -11.32 13.63 -16.55
CA LYS A 175 -11.78 14.30 -17.77
C LYS A 175 -11.07 15.63 -18.03
N LEU A 176 -10.96 16.49 -17.02
CA LEU A 176 -10.47 17.87 -17.19
C LEU A 176 -8.94 17.95 -17.17
N MET A 177 -8.27 17.08 -16.40
CA MET A 177 -6.79 17.07 -16.33
C MET A 177 -6.14 16.12 -17.32
N LYS A 178 -6.95 15.40 -18.11
CA LYS A 178 -6.50 14.41 -19.10
C LYS A 178 -5.56 13.39 -18.46
N LEU A 179 -5.95 12.89 -17.30
CA LEU A 179 -5.28 11.79 -16.60
C LEU A 179 -6.02 10.51 -16.92
N ASN A 180 -5.32 9.38 -16.97
CA ASN A 180 -6.00 8.09 -16.88
C ASN A 180 -6.58 7.91 -15.46
N GLU A 181 -7.49 6.95 -15.31
CA GLU A 181 -8.20 6.73 -14.04
C GLU A 181 -7.26 6.34 -12.91
N ASP A 182 -6.30 5.45 -13.18
CA ASP A 182 -5.31 4.99 -12.19
C ASP A 182 -4.43 6.13 -11.66
N ASP A 183 -3.90 6.98 -12.56
CA ASP A 183 -3.05 8.12 -12.21
C ASP A 183 -3.84 9.18 -11.45
N ALA A 184 -5.11 9.41 -11.81
CA ALA A 184 -6.00 10.34 -11.10
C ALA A 184 -6.33 9.81 -9.69
N GLN A 185 -6.66 8.52 -9.58
CA GLN A 185 -6.95 7.84 -8.33
C GLN A 185 -5.73 7.85 -7.41
N GLN A 186 -4.55 7.48 -7.93
CA GLN A 186 -3.29 7.48 -7.20
C GLN A 186 -2.94 8.89 -6.70
N ALA A 187 -2.94 9.88 -7.60
CA ALA A 187 -2.64 11.26 -7.22
C ALA A 187 -3.62 11.79 -6.16
N THR A 188 -4.90 11.43 -6.26
CA THR A 188 -5.92 11.83 -5.27
C THR A 188 -5.70 11.14 -3.93
N ASN A 189 -5.47 9.82 -3.92
CA ASN A 189 -5.21 9.06 -2.70
C ASN A 189 -3.95 9.56 -1.98
N ASP A 190 -2.88 9.85 -2.71
CA ASP A 190 -1.66 10.41 -2.13
C ASP A 190 -1.92 11.78 -1.48
N LEU A 191 -2.73 12.62 -2.12
CA LEU A 191 -3.09 13.93 -1.60
C LEU A 191 -4.02 13.83 -0.39
N LEU A 192 -4.93 12.86 -0.35
CA LEU A 192 -5.74 12.55 0.82
C LEU A 192 -4.87 12.05 1.98
N TYR A 193 -3.95 11.12 1.69
CA TYR A 193 -2.99 10.58 2.67
C TYR A 193 -2.15 11.69 3.30
N LYS A 194 -1.63 12.60 2.46
CA LYS A 194 -0.84 13.76 2.90
C LYS A 194 -1.68 14.88 3.51
N ASN A 195 -2.99 14.66 3.68
CA ASN A 195 -3.94 15.61 4.23
C ASN A 195 -3.93 16.96 3.47
N ILE A 196 -3.70 16.91 2.15
CA ILE A 196 -3.66 18.06 1.25
C ILE A 196 -5.07 18.43 0.77
N ILE A 197 -5.85 17.39 0.50
CA ILE A 197 -7.24 17.48 0.08
C ILE A 197 -8.10 16.68 1.05
N ARG A 198 -9.41 16.91 1.03
CA ARG A 198 -10.40 16.20 1.84
C ARG A 198 -11.60 15.80 0.98
N GLN A 199 -12.31 14.76 1.42
CA GLN A 199 -13.60 14.40 0.84
C GLN A 199 -14.72 15.25 1.45
N VAL A 200 -15.68 15.60 0.60
CA VAL A 200 -16.94 16.26 0.97
C VAL A 200 -18.10 15.51 0.30
N PRO A 201 -19.26 15.37 0.97
CA PRO A 201 -20.42 14.70 0.38
C PRO A 201 -20.87 15.37 -0.91
N ILE A 202 -21.36 14.58 -1.87
CA ILE A 202 -22.09 15.11 -3.02
C ILE A 202 -23.47 15.53 -2.50
N ALA A 203 -23.72 16.85 -2.47
CA ALA A 203 -25.04 17.43 -2.21
C ALA A 203 -26.03 17.13 -3.35
#